data_AF-A0A372YTX2-F1
#
_entry.id   AF-A0A372YTX2-F1
#
_cell.length_a   1.000
_cell.length_b   1.000
_cell.length_c   1.000
_cell.angle_alpha   90.00
_cell.angle_beta   90.00
_cell.angle_gamma   90.00
#
_symmetry.space_group_name_H-M   'P 1'
#
loop_
_entity.id
_entity.type
_entity.pdbx_description
1 polymer ?
#
loop_
_entity_poly.entity_id
_entity_poly.type
_entity_poly.pdbx_seq_one_letter_code
_entity_poly.pdbx_strand_id
1 'polypeptide(L)'
;MEYTLQLTDEIALQKDDLATYEGAAFTGEEYYLTVPLEHSIHIYGADFTFFTSCTCPHAYAAICYDSINYCFWVSDAQQHNVVYCLDSDLNELQCFYVQMNLTGDIQQIAYQEEHDTLLLSYTDGIAEITKNGEFLHKCPLPLPACHTALPFADAFALIRISQNMSFFDIVSSQGDMLESYDLPLEGVIKDMLWDHDKMVTGSSLCFLLLLQKPDGCCFCRCILKPCTCKQPCCCEMDCKTDCICKLLSSIACMEATLSHILNAEGEKLQRAIALSDSVCELLEVNHSIIQTITNVTMLEQVLYTKLTAIQERQNDVSCE
;
A
#
# COMPACT_ATOMS: atom_id res chain seq x y z
N MET A 1 3.37 16.83 -11.22
CA MET A 1 4.69 17.15 -10.63
C MET A 1 5.72 16.57 -11.62
N GLU A 2 7.02 16.82 -11.48
CA GLU A 2 8.01 15.99 -12.20
C GLU A 2 8.69 15.12 -11.16
N TYR A 3 8.18 13.89 -10.96
CA TYR A 3 8.95 12.85 -10.31
C TYR A 3 9.86 12.18 -11.34
N THR A 4 10.94 11.58 -10.88
CA THR A 4 11.72 10.64 -11.67
C THR A 4 11.50 9.26 -11.12
N LEU A 5 11.04 8.34 -11.96
CA LEU A 5 10.92 6.92 -11.63
C LEU A 5 12.30 6.26 -11.66
N GLN A 6 12.63 5.55 -10.59
CA GLN A 6 13.83 4.75 -10.47
C GLN A 6 13.46 3.34 -10.06
N LEU A 7 13.85 2.36 -10.88
CA LEU A 7 13.78 0.95 -10.55
C LEU A 7 15.09 0.55 -9.86
N THR A 8 14.98 -0.15 -8.75
CA THR A 8 16.09 -0.56 -7.89
C THR A 8 16.00 -2.05 -7.55
N ASP A 9 16.85 -2.52 -6.64
CA ASP A 9 17.02 -3.89 -6.14
C ASP A 9 15.89 -4.87 -6.48
N GLU A 10 16.27 -5.99 -7.09
CA GLU A 10 15.40 -7.15 -7.23
C GLU A 10 15.66 -8.11 -6.07
N ILE A 11 14.59 -8.42 -5.33
CA ILE A 11 14.62 -9.24 -4.13
C ILE A 11 13.98 -10.58 -4.48
N ALA A 12 14.81 -11.60 -4.70
CA ALA A 12 14.33 -12.93 -5.05
C ALA A 12 13.61 -13.61 -3.88
N LEU A 13 12.47 -14.25 -4.15
CA LEU A 13 11.68 -14.97 -3.16
C LEU A 13 12.10 -16.44 -3.11
N GLN A 14 12.94 -16.81 -2.13
CA GLN A 14 13.70 -18.08 -2.11
C GLN A 14 12.94 -19.35 -1.66
N LYS A 15 11.63 -19.47 -1.90
CA LYS A 15 10.88 -20.68 -1.47
C LYS A 15 10.89 -21.78 -2.52
N ASP A 16 10.39 -21.48 -3.71
CA ASP A 16 10.24 -22.44 -4.81
C ASP A 16 10.22 -21.67 -6.13
N ASP A 17 11.04 -22.07 -7.10
CA ASP A 17 11.14 -21.43 -8.41
C ASP A 17 9.83 -21.61 -9.22
N LEU A 18 8.94 -22.51 -8.79
CA LEU A 18 7.68 -22.86 -9.47
C LEU A 18 6.44 -22.18 -8.88
N ALA A 19 6.54 -21.53 -7.72
CA ALA A 19 5.39 -20.89 -7.09
C ALA A 19 4.94 -19.65 -7.87
N THR A 20 3.68 -19.65 -8.31
CA THR A 20 3.06 -18.50 -9.00
C THR A 20 2.31 -17.65 -7.98
N TYR A 21 2.95 -16.60 -7.50
CA TYR A 21 2.31 -15.61 -6.63
C TYR A 21 1.38 -14.69 -7.43
N GLU A 22 0.22 -14.35 -6.89
CA GLU A 22 -0.74 -13.45 -7.56
C GLU A 22 -0.98 -12.16 -6.79
N GLY A 23 -1.12 -12.23 -5.47
CA GLY A 23 -1.37 -11.09 -4.59
C GLY A 23 -0.39 -11.05 -3.42
N ALA A 24 -0.19 -9.86 -2.87
CA ALA A 24 0.65 -9.64 -1.71
C ALA A 24 0.00 -8.63 -0.76
N ALA A 25 0.20 -8.84 0.54
CA ALA A 25 -0.17 -7.89 1.60
C ALA A 25 0.97 -7.77 2.60
N PHE A 26 1.06 -6.63 3.29
CA PHE A 26 2.03 -6.41 4.35
C PHE A 26 1.31 -5.92 5.60
N THR A 27 1.62 -6.54 6.74
CA THR A 27 0.99 -6.21 8.02
C THR A 27 1.75 -5.14 8.82
N GLY A 28 2.97 -4.80 8.42
CA GLY A 28 3.93 -4.07 9.24
C GLY A 28 5.07 -4.96 9.77
N GLU A 29 4.83 -6.27 9.86
CA GLU A 29 5.81 -7.25 10.36
C GLU A 29 6.14 -8.33 9.31
N GLU A 30 5.13 -8.78 8.58
CA GLU A 30 5.22 -9.92 7.67
C GLU A 30 4.53 -9.63 6.34
N TYR A 31 5.05 -10.24 5.27
CA TYR A 31 4.45 -10.26 3.95
C TYR A 31 3.66 -11.55 3.74
N TYR A 32 2.43 -11.42 3.25
CA TYR A 32 1.53 -12.53 2.95
C TYR A 32 1.30 -12.57 1.44
N LEU A 33 1.74 -13.64 0.79
CA LEU A 33 1.64 -13.80 -0.66
C LEU A 33 0.71 -14.96 -1.00
N THR A 34 -0.29 -14.71 -1.83
CA THR A 34 -1.25 -15.73 -2.27
C THR A 34 -0.64 -16.63 -3.35
N VAL A 35 -0.91 -17.92 -3.27
CA VAL A 35 -0.55 -18.93 -4.29
C VAL A 35 -1.81 -19.72 -4.66
N PRO A 36 -2.70 -19.15 -5.50
CA PRO A 36 -4.02 -19.74 -5.75
C PRO A 36 -3.98 -21.16 -6.31
N LEU A 37 -2.99 -21.51 -7.14
CA LEU A 37 -2.84 -22.86 -7.70
C LEU A 37 -2.56 -23.93 -6.62
N GLU A 38 -1.93 -23.53 -5.52
CA GLU A 38 -1.62 -24.41 -4.38
C GLU A 38 -2.68 -24.32 -3.28
N HIS A 39 -3.67 -23.43 -3.43
CA HIS A 39 -4.63 -23.09 -2.38
C HIS A 39 -3.89 -22.74 -1.07
N SER A 40 -2.91 -21.84 -1.15
CA SER A 40 -2.10 -21.48 0.01
C SER A 40 -1.77 -19.98 0.06
N ILE A 41 -1.40 -19.52 1.25
CA ILE A 41 -0.77 -18.22 1.48
C ILE A 41 0.61 -18.47 2.08
N HIS A 42 1.65 -17.91 1.47
CA HIS A 42 3.02 -17.97 1.94
C HIS A 42 3.34 -16.72 2.76
N ILE A 43 4.00 -16.92 3.90
CA ILE A 43 4.33 -15.87 4.85
C ILE A 43 5.85 -15.67 4.83
N TYR A 44 6.28 -14.44 4.68
CA TYR A 44 7.67 -14.00 4.68
C TYR A 44 7.87 -12.94 5.76
N GLY A 45 9.05 -12.95 6.40
CA GLY A 45 9.42 -11.87 7.32
C GLY A 45 9.67 -10.54 6.58
N ALA A 46 9.74 -9.43 7.33
CA ALA A 46 10.07 -8.11 6.79
C ALA A 46 11.40 -8.05 5.99
N ASP A 47 12.33 -8.98 6.27
CA ASP A 47 13.60 -9.13 5.55
C ASP A 47 13.50 -10.01 4.28
N PHE A 48 12.27 -10.33 3.86
CA PHE A 48 11.95 -11.19 2.71
C PHE A 48 12.41 -12.65 2.85
N THR A 49 12.66 -13.11 4.08
CA THR A 49 12.94 -14.53 4.34
C THR A 49 11.65 -15.33 4.45
N PHE A 50 11.60 -16.51 3.82
CA PHE A 50 10.43 -17.38 3.90
C PHE A 50 10.26 -17.91 5.32
N PHE A 51 9.06 -17.75 5.89
CA PHE A 51 8.74 -18.19 7.25
C PHE A 51 7.90 -19.48 7.25
N THR A 52 6.70 -19.44 6.67
CA THR A 52 5.79 -20.60 6.64
C THR A 52 4.75 -20.48 5.51
N SER A 53 3.89 -21.49 5.37
CA SER A 53 2.72 -21.42 4.50
C SER A 53 1.48 -22.00 5.16
N CYS A 54 0.35 -21.36 4.91
CA CYS A 54 -0.96 -21.78 5.37
C CYS A 54 -1.76 -22.33 4.20
N THR A 55 -2.38 -23.50 4.38
CA THR A 55 -3.33 -24.04 3.40
C THR A 55 -4.67 -23.37 3.57
N CYS A 56 -5.25 -22.93 2.47
CA CYS A 56 -6.50 -22.18 2.41
C CYS A 56 -7.63 -23.05 1.85
N PRO A 57 -8.88 -22.81 2.26
CA PRO A 57 -10.05 -23.51 1.70
C PRO A 57 -10.32 -23.14 0.23
N HIS A 58 -9.86 -21.96 -0.19
CA HIS A 58 -10.15 -21.33 -1.47
C HIS A 58 -8.86 -20.95 -2.20
N ALA A 59 -8.97 -20.77 -3.52
CA ALA A 59 -7.86 -20.35 -4.36
C ALA A 59 -7.78 -18.81 -4.35
N TYR A 60 -7.34 -18.25 -3.22
CA TYR A 60 -7.30 -16.79 -3.07
C TYR A 60 -6.34 -16.15 -4.08
N ALA A 61 -6.80 -15.10 -4.76
CA ALA A 61 -6.08 -14.41 -5.83
C ALA A 61 -5.43 -13.13 -5.32
N ALA A 62 -6.23 -12.09 -5.04
CA ALA A 62 -5.75 -10.85 -4.45
C ALA A 62 -5.92 -10.87 -2.93
N ILE A 63 -5.06 -10.12 -2.22
CA ILE A 63 -5.10 -9.97 -0.77
C ILE A 63 -4.75 -8.53 -0.39
N CYS A 64 -5.40 -7.97 0.62
CA CYS A 64 -4.95 -6.78 1.32
C CYS A 64 -5.14 -6.92 2.83
N TYR A 65 -4.46 -6.06 3.59
CA TYR A 65 -4.55 -6.01 5.03
C TYR A 65 -5.33 -4.79 5.49
N ASP A 66 -6.29 -5.01 6.39
CA ASP A 66 -7.08 -3.99 7.08
C ASP A 66 -6.42 -3.67 8.42
N SER A 67 -5.68 -2.56 8.44
CA SER A 67 -4.91 -2.10 9.61
C SER A 67 -5.78 -1.69 10.80
N ILE A 68 -7.07 -1.37 10.58
CA ILE A 68 -8.00 -0.95 11.63
C ILE A 68 -8.64 -2.16 12.31
N ASN A 69 -9.02 -3.17 11.54
CA ASN A 69 -9.75 -4.35 12.03
C ASN A 69 -8.87 -5.58 12.21
N TYR A 70 -7.58 -5.47 11.85
CA TYR A 70 -6.57 -6.52 11.98
C TYR A 70 -7.00 -7.81 11.26
N CYS A 71 -7.49 -7.65 10.04
CA CYS A 71 -8.01 -8.74 9.22
C CYS A 71 -7.50 -8.63 7.77
N PHE A 72 -7.60 -9.72 7.02
CA PHE A 72 -7.28 -9.73 5.59
C PHE A 72 -8.55 -9.73 4.77
N TRP A 73 -8.52 -9.04 3.65
CA TRP A 73 -9.55 -9.13 2.62
C TRP A 73 -8.97 -9.80 1.39
N VAL A 74 -9.64 -10.82 0.87
CA VAL A 74 -9.15 -11.62 -0.25
C VAL A 74 -10.22 -11.83 -1.31
N SER A 75 -9.81 -11.87 -2.58
CA SER A 75 -10.65 -12.33 -3.69
C SER A 75 -10.34 -13.79 -4.03
N ASP A 76 -11.23 -14.47 -4.75
CA ASP A 76 -11.03 -15.86 -5.20
C ASP A 76 -10.78 -15.90 -6.72
N ALA A 77 -9.78 -16.69 -7.14
CA ALA A 77 -9.37 -16.84 -8.54
C ALA A 77 -10.43 -17.54 -9.42
N GLN A 78 -11.27 -18.37 -8.83
CA GLN A 78 -12.31 -19.17 -9.48
C GLN A 78 -13.69 -18.53 -9.32
N GLN A 79 -13.92 -17.76 -8.25
CA GLN A 79 -15.16 -17.04 -7.95
C GLN A 79 -14.97 -15.52 -8.07
N HIS A 80 -15.09 -15.04 -9.31
CA HIS A 80 -14.69 -13.70 -9.74
C HIS A 80 -15.33 -12.49 -9.04
N ASN A 81 -16.43 -12.69 -8.29
CA ASN A 81 -17.17 -11.61 -7.62
C ASN A 81 -17.36 -11.85 -6.12
N VAL A 82 -16.57 -12.73 -5.50
CA VAL A 82 -16.63 -13.00 -4.07
C VAL A 82 -15.41 -12.40 -3.38
N VAL A 83 -15.66 -11.74 -2.25
CA VAL A 83 -14.62 -11.25 -1.35
C VAL A 83 -14.82 -11.92 0.01
N TYR A 84 -13.73 -12.40 0.58
CA TYR A 84 -13.69 -13.04 1.90
C TYR A 84 -12.92 -12.15 2.88
N CYS A 85 -13.31 -12.20 4.14
CA CYS A 85 -12.59 -11.63 5.27
C CYS A 85 -11.94 -12.77 6.04
N LEU A 86 -10.64 -12.66 6.32
CA LEU A 86 -9.89 -13.62 7.12
C LEU A 86 -9.39 -12.93 8.41
N ASP A 87 -9.35 -13.64 9.52
CA ASP A 87 -8.68 -13.14 10.74
C ASP A 87 -7.15 -13.13 10.59
N SER A 88 -6.44 -12.70 11.63
CA SER A 88 -4.98 -12.66 11.69
C SER A 88 -4.32 -14.05 11.53
N ASP A 89 -5.05 -15.11 11.86
CA ASP A 89 -4.61 -16.51 11.72
C ASP A 89 -5.03 -17.11 10.37
N LEU A 90 -5.55 -16.29 9.46
CA LEU A 90 -6.05 -16.65 8.13
C LEU A 90 -7.28 -17.57 8.12
N ASN A 91 -8.08 -17.57 9.20
CA ASN A 91 -9.37 -18.26 9.22
C ASN A 91 -10.46 -17.36 8.62
N GLU A 92 -11.34 -17.93 7.81
CA GLU A 92 -12.46 -17.21 7.21
C GLU A 92 -13.48 -16.76 8.27
N LEU A 93 -13.72 -15.45 8.34
CA LEU A 93 -14.70 -14.83 9.23
C LEU A 93 -16.05 -14.62 8.54
N GLN A 94 -16.02 -14.16 7.29
CA GLN A 94 -17.20 -13.85 6.49
C GLN A 94 -16.85 -13.77 5.00
N CYS A 95 -17.86 -13.82 4.15
CA CYS A 95 -17.74 -13.50 2.73
C CYS A 95 -18.99 -12.80 2.22
N PHE A 96 -18.83 -12.05 1.12
CA PHE A 96 -19.94 -11.41 0.43
C PHE A 96 -19.71 -11.41 -1.08
N TYR A 97 -20.82 -11.26 -1.81
CA TYR A 97 -20.79 -11.07 -3.26
C TYR A 97 -20.76 -9.57 -3.56
N VAL A 98 -19.84 -9.15 -4.40
CA VAL A 98 -19.75 -7.78 -4.89
C VAL A 98 -20.92 -7.51 -5.85
N GLN A 99 -21.84 -6.63 -5.45
CA GLN A 99 -23.04 -6.31 -6.22
C GLN A 99 -22.73 -5.30 -7.33
N MET A 100 -22.17 -5.72 -8.48
CA MET A 100 -21.72 -4.75 -9.48
C MET A 100 -21.98 -5.13 -10.95
N ASN A 101 -22.24 -4.11 -11.77
CA ASN A 101 -22.29 -4.15 -13.24
C ASN A 101 -20.89 -4.09 -13.88
N LEU A 102 -19.85 -4.48 -13.15
CA LEU A 102 -18.47 -4.45 -13.63
C LEU A 102 -18.19 -5.72 -14.42
N THR A 103 -17.44 -5.59 -15.51
CA THR A 103 -17.08 -6.73 -16.35
C THR A 103 -15.69 -7.23 -16.01
N GLY A 104 -15.60 -8.53 -15.72
CA GLY A 104 -14.35 -9.23 -15.49
C GLY A 104 -14.03 -9.47 -14.03
N ASP A 105 -12.84 -10.03 -13.81
CA ASP A 105 -12.42 -10.56 -12.52
C ASP A 105 -11.75 -9.47 -11.70
N ILE A 106 -11.90 -9.55 -10.37
CA ILE A 106 -11.15 -8.70 -9.43
C ILE A 106 -9.66 -8.98 -9.63
N GLN A 107 -8.93 -7.99 -10.17
CA GLN A 107 -7.49 -8.10 -10.41
C GLN A 107 -6.69 -7.85 -9.13
N GLN A 108 -7.15 -6.89 -8.32
CA GLN A 108 -6.54 -6.56 -7.04
C GLN A 108 -7.60 -6.05 -6.05
N ILE A 109 -7.32 -6.22 -4.77
CA ILE A 109 -8.03 -5.62 -3.65
C ILE A 109 -7.05 -4.75 -2.87
N ALA A 110 -7.45 -3.54 -2.50
CA ALA A 110 -6.68 -2.65 -1.65
C ALA A 110 -7.58 -2.08 -0.56
N TYR A 111 -7.00 -1.82 0.61
CA TYR A 111 -7.71 -1.20 1.73
C TYR A 111 -7.52 0.32 1.69
N GLN A 112 -8.64 1.07 1.78
CA GLN A 112 -8.63 2.53 1.88
C GLN A 112 -8.91 2.93 3.32
N GLU A 113 -7.84 3.22 4.06
CA GLU A 113 -7.89 3.48 5.50
C GLU A 113 -8.72 4.72 5.85
N GLU A 114 -8.65 5.79 5.06
CA GLU A 114 -9.34 7.06 5.36
C GLU A 114 -10.88 6.93 5.34
N HIS A 115 -11.41 6.07 4.46
CA HIS A 115 -12.85 5.85 4.31
C HIS A 115 -13.32 4.58 5.02
N ASP A 116 -12.39 3.75 5.51
CA ASP A 116 -12.65 2.40 6.01
C ASP A 116 -13.37 1.49 4.99
N THR A 117 -12.91 1.53 3.73
CA THR A 117 -13.54 0.85 2.58
C THR A 117 -12.54 -0.02 1.82
N LEU A 118 -13.05 -0.79 0.86
CA LEU A 118 -12.23 -1.61 -0.04
C LEU A 118 -12.27 -1.04 -1.45
N LEU A 119 -11.09 -1.01 -2.08
CA LEU A 119 -10.92 -0.67 -3.49
C LEU A 119 -10.69 -1.96 -4.27
N LEU A 120 -11.50 -2.17 -5.30
CA LEU A 120 -11.42 -3.30 -6.19
C LEU A 120 -11.01 -2.84 -7.58
N SER A 121 -9.88 -3.36 -8.06
CA SER A 121 -9.40 -3.10 -9.42
C SER A 121 -9.96 -4.11 -10.40
N TYR A 122 -10.48 -3.61 -11.51
CA TYR A 122 -10.99 -4.38 -12.64
C TYR A 122 -10.35 -3.88 -13.93
N THR A 123 -10.50 -4.66 -15.00
CA THR A 123 -9.99 -4.29 -16.33
C THR A 123 -10.52 -2.94 -16.84
N ASP A 124 -11.71 -2.51 -16.39
CA ASP A 124 -12.43 -1.34 -16.85
C ASP A 124 -12.56 -0.21 -15.80
N GLY A 125 -11.86 -0.31 -14.66
CA GLY A 125 -11.87 0.72 -13.64
C GLY A 125 -11.60 0.23 -12.22
N ILE A 126 -11.68 1.16 -11.27
CA ILE A 126 -11.55 0.89 -9.83
C ILE A 126 -12.89 1.21 -9.19
N ALA A 127 -13.39 0.30 -8.36
CA ALA A 127 -14.61 0.51 -7.59
C ALA A 127 -14.30 0.55 -6.10
N GLU A 128 -14.86 1.54 -5.42
CA GLU A 128 -14.89 1.59 -3.97
C GLU A 128 -16.18 0.94 -3.46
N ILE A 129 -16.03 0.04 -2.50
CA ILE A 129 -17.12 -0.71 -1.88
C ILE A 129 -17.01 -0.69 -0.35
N THR A 130 -18.14 -0.88 0.32
CA THR A 130 -18.14 -1.14 1.77
C THR A 130 -17.67 -2.57 2.06
N LYS A 131 -17.31 -2.83 3.32
CA LYS A 131 -16.94 -4.16 3.83
C LYS A 131 -18.11 -5.16 3.88
N ASN A 132 -19.30 -4.74 3.45
CA ASN A 132 -20.47 -5.60 3.29
C ASN A 132 -20.82 -5.82 1.79
N GLY A 133 -19.98 -5.32 0.87
CA GLY A 133 -20.16 -5.49 -0.56
C GLY A 133 -21.09 -4.47 -1.24
N GLU A 134 -21.45 -3.39 -0.53
CA GLU A 134 -22.26 -2.32 -1.13
C GLU A 134 -21.37 -1.40 -1.97
N PHE A 135 -21.77 -1.15 -3.21
CA PHE A 135 -21.05 -0.23 -4.10
C PHE A 135 -21.22 1.22 -3.68
N LEU A 136 -20.10 1.97 -3.63
CA LEU A 136 -20.10 3.39 -3.31
C LEU A 136 -19.89 4.22 -4.58
N HIS A 137 -18.74 4.10 -5.22
CA HIS A 137 -18.42 4.84 -6.45
C HIS A 137 -17.37 4.12 -7.30
N LYS A 138 -17.34 4.47 -8.60
CA LYS A 138 -16.33 3.95 -9.55
C LYS A 138 -15.47 5.11 -10.02
N CYS A 139 -14.17 5.02 -9.83
CA CYS A 139 -13.22 5.96 -10.41
C CYS A 139 -13.21 5.76 -11.94
N PRO A 140 -13.55 6.78 -12.75
CA PRO A 140 -13.47 6.68 -14.19
C PRO A 140 -12.00 6.71 -14.61
N LEU A 141 -11.44 5.55 -14.96
CA LEU A 141 -10.05 5.54 -15.40
C LEU A 141 -9.91 6.14 -16.81
N PRO A 142 -8.85 6.93 -17.06
CA PRO A 142 -8.65 7.62 -18.33
C PRO A 142 -8.31 6.65 -19.47
N LEU A 143 -7.82 5.45 -19.15
CA LEU A 143 -7.45 4.40 -20.10
C LEU A 143 -7.87 3.00 -19.58
N PRO A 144 -8.33 2.09 -20.46
CA PRO A 144 -8.63 0.70 -20.10
C PRO A 144 -7.35 -0.10 -19.80
N ALA A 145 -7.47 -1.18 -19.00
CA ALA A 145 -6.43 -2.12 -18.58
C ALA A 145 -5.56 -1.69 -17.37
N CYS A 146 -6.22 -1.39 -16.25
CA CYS A 146 -5.56 -1.32 -14.94
C CYS A 146 -5.43 -2.72 -14.34
N HIS A 147 -4.24 -3.02 -13.81
CA HIS A 147 -3.97 -4.30 -13.14
C HIS A 147 -3.98 -4.14 -11.62
N THR A 148 -3.32 -3.10 -11.12
CA THR A 148 -3.17 -2.86 -9.68
C THR A 148 -3.40 -1.38 -9.37
N ALA A 149 -4.02 -1.09 -8.23
CA ALA A 149 -4.26 0.23 -7.68
C ALA A 149 -3.96 0.29 -6.19
N LEU A 150 -3.10 1.23 -5.81
CA LEU A 150 -2.87 1.59 -4.41
C LEU A 150 -3.33 3.03 -4.15
N PRO A 151 -4.18 3.26 -3.14
CA PRO A 151 -4.54 4.61 -2.73
C PRO A 151 -3.36 5.34 -2.08
N PHE A 152 -3.26 6.64 -2.33
CA PHE A 152 -2.52 7.59 -1.50
C PHE A 152 -3.15 8.98 -1.58
N ALA A 153 -3.53 9.54 -0.43
CA ALA A 153 -4.23 10.81 -0.35
C ALA A 153 -5.41 10.85 -1.37
N ASP A 154 -5.52 11.92 -2.17
CA ASP A 154 -6.57 12.09 -3.19
C ASP A 154 -6.22 11.44 -4.55
N ALA A 155 -5.31 10.46 -4.60
CA ALA A 155 -4.83 9.84 -5.83
C ALA A 155 -4.62 8.31 -5.70
N PHE A 156 -4.38 7.68 -6.84
CA PHE A 156 -4.07 6.27 -6.99
C PHE A 156 -2.76 6.10 -7.75
N ALA A 157 -1.88 5.23 -7.23
CA ALA A 157 -0.77 4.68 -8.00
C ALA A 157 -1.28 3.43 -8.72
N LEU A 158 -1.00 3.31 -10.03
CA LEU A 158 -1.57 2.28 -10.89
C LEU A 158 -0.51 1.62 -11.77
N ILE A 159 -0.71 0.33 -12.04
CA ILE A 159 0.02 -0.36 -13.11
C ILE A 159 -0.93 -0.56 -14.29
N ARG A 160 -0.59 0.06 -15.43
CA ARG A 160 -1.31 -0.10 -16.68
C ARG A 160 -0.49 -0.91 -17.67
N ILE A 161 -1.13 -1.86 -18.35
CA ILE A 161 -0.50 -2.62 -19.44
C ILE A 161 -1.16 -2.25 -20.76
N SER A 162 -0.37 -1.80 -21.74
CA SER A 162 -0.85 -1.44 -23.07
C SER A 162 0.13 -1.90 -24.14
N GLN A 163 -0.36 -2.62 -25.16
CA GLN A 163 0.46 -3.09 -26.29
C GLN A 163 1.75 -3.82 -25.86
N ASN A 164 1.68 -4.62 -24.80
CA ASN A 164 2.81 -5.36 -24.21
C ASN A 164 3.89 -4.48 -23.54
N MET A 165 3.56 -3.22 -23.25
CA MET A 165 4.34 -2.30 -22.42
C MET A 165 3.63 -2.06 -21.09
N SER A 166 4.39 -1.97 -20.02
CA SER A 166 3.89 -1.65 -18.68
C SER A 166 4.20 -0.19 -18.34
N PHE A 167 3.29 0.46 -17.64
CA PHE A 167 3.39 1.84 -17.20
C PHE A 167 3.05 1.96 -15.72
N PHE A 168 3.77 2.83 -15.02
CA PHE A 168 3.42 3.30 -13.69
C PHE A 168 2.68 4.62 -13.86
N ASP A 169 1.41 4.64 -13.50
CA ASP A 169 0.57 5.82 -13.63
C ASP A 169 0.19 6.36 -12.25
N ILE A 170 0.04 7.67 -12.16
CA ILE A 170 -0.59 8.35 -11.03
C ILE A 170 -1.84 9.01 -11.55
N VAL A 171 -2.99 8.67 -10.95
CA VAL A 171 -4.29 9.17 -11.37
C VAL A 171 -5.00 9.77 -10.16
N SER A 172 -5.70 10.89 -10.32
CA SER A 172 -6.49 11.49 -9.24
C SER A 172 -7.72 10.64 -8.90
N SER A 173 -8.33 10.90 -7.74
CA SER A 173 -9.62 10.30 -7.37
C SER A 173 -10.76 10.61 -8.37
N GLN A 174 -10.59 11.64 -9.20
CA GLN A 174 -11.54 12.02 -10.26
C GLN A 174 -11.26 11.33 -11.60
N GLY A 175 -10.17 10.57 -11.71
CA GLY A 175 -9.80 9.87 -12.94
C GLY A 175 -8.85 10.65 -13.86
N ASP A 176 -8.37 11.82 -13.44
CA ASP A 176 -7.42 12.60 -14.24
C ASP A 176 -6.02 11.98 -14.15
N MET A 177 -5.40 11.71 -15.31
CA MET A 177 -4.00 11.28 -15.39
C MET A 177 -3.10 12.42 -14.92
N LEU A 178 -2.43 12.24 -13.79
CA LEU A 178 -1.49 13.21 -13.24
C LEU A 178 -0.09 12.98 -13.81
N GLU A 179 0.38 11.74 -13.81
CA GLU A 179 1.71 11.35 -14.27
C GLU A 179 1.72 9.94 -14.84
N SER A 180 2.63 9.67 -15.77
CA SER A 180 2.80 8.34 -16.39
C SER A 180 4.26 8.10 -16.70
N TYR A 181 4.75 6.91 -16.34
CA TYR A 181 6.15 6.51 -16.47
C TYR A 181 6.24 5.14 -17.14
N ASP A 182 7.20 4.97 -18.04
CA ASP A 182 7.51 3.65 -18.60
C ASP A 182 8.06 2.72 -17.50
N LEU A 183 7.58 1.48 -17.45
CA LEU A 183 8.12 0.41 -16.61
C LEU A 183 8.77 -0.66 -17.49
N PRO A 184 10.06 -0.51 -17.84
CA PRO A 184 10.79 -1.47 -18.66
C PRO A 184 11.24 -2.69 -17.83
N LEU A 185 10.29 -3.36 -17.17
CA LEU A 185 10.54 -4.55 -16.37
C LEU A 185 10.39 -5.81 -17.22
N GLU A 186 11.30 -6.77 -17.01
CA GLU A 186 11.12 -8.12 -17.53
C GLU A 186 10.20 -8.92 -16.60
N GLY A 187 9.24 -9.65 -17.17
CA GLY A 187 8.27 -10.46 -16.43
C GLY A 187 6.87 -9.85 -16.41
N VAL A 188 5.96 -10.52 -15.69
CA VAL A 188 4.58 -10.10 -15.49
C VAL A 188 4.46 -9.47 -14.10
N ILE A 189 3.99 -8.22 -14.04
CA ILE A 189 3.65 -7.58 -12.77
C ILE A 189 2.37 -8.22 -12.25
N LYS A 190 2.42 -8.75 -11.04
CA LYS A 190 1.34 -9.46 -10.36
C LYS A 190 0.61 -8.56 -9.39
N ASP A 191 1.37 -7.88 -8.54
CA ASP A 191 0.82 -7.00 -7.52
C ASP A 191 1.75 -5.81 -7.23
N MET A 192 1.24 -4.81 -6.52
CA MET A 192 1.98 -3.65 -6.04
C MET A 192 1.65 -3.36 -4.58
N LEU A 193 2.68 -3.09 -3.79
CA LEU A 193 2.62 -2.73 -2.38
C LEU A 193 3.38 -1.45 -2.07
N TRP A 194 3.06 -0.81 -0.96
CA TRP A 194 3.89 0.23 -0.37
C TRP A 194 5.16 -0.39 0.25
N ASP A 195 6.32 0.20 -0.01
CA ASP A 195 7.57 -0.13 0.70
C ASP A 195 7.66 0.74 1.96
N HIS A 196 7.01 0.30 3.03
CA HIS A 196 6.92 1.07 4.27
C HIS A 196 8.29 1.33 4.90
N ASP A 197 9.22 0.37 4.86
CA ASP A 197 10.57 0.51 5.43
C ASP A 197 11.36 1.66 4.81
N LYS A 198 11.21 1.89 3.50
CA LYS A 198 11.91 2.98 2.81
C LYS A 198 11.20 4.31 2.90
N MET A 199 9.87 4.30 3.05
CA MET A 199 9.06 5.52 3.23
C MET A 199 9.45 6.30 4.50
N VAL A 200 9.94 5.62 5.55
CA VAL A 200 10.42 6.24 6.81
C VAL A 200 11.56 7.25 6.60
N THR A 201 12.28 7.19 5.47
CA THR A 201 13.57 7.87 5.31
C THR A 201 13.58 9.08 4.36
N GLY A 202 12.48 9.47 3.71
CA GLY A 202 12.56 10.58 2.75
C GLY A 202 11.27 11.08 2.11
N SER A 203 11.42 12.08 1.23
CA SER A 203 10.34 12.72 0.46
C SER A 203 9.96 11.95 -0.82
N SER A 204 10.28 10.66 -0.90
CA SER A 204 10.11 9.83 -2.10
C SER A 204 9.05 8.76 -1.86
N LEU A 205 8.20 8.49 -2.84
CA LEU A 205 7.23 7.40 -2.75
C LEU A 205 7.93 6.10 -3.15
N CYS A 206 7.82 5.07 -2.32
CA CYS A 206 8.50 3.79 -2.54
C CYS A 206 7.47 2.66 -2.59
N PHE A 207 7.60 1.81 -3.61
CA PHE A 207 6.70 0.71 -3.89
C PHE A 207 7.49 -0.57 -4.11
N LEU A 208 6.88 -1.71 -3.77
CA LEU A 208 7.35 -3.04 -4.14
C LEU A 208 6.41 -3.58 -5.22
N LEU A 209 6.98 -3.95 -6.36
CA LEU A 209 6.27 -4.60 -7.46
C LEU A 209 6.54 -6.10 -7.38
N LEU A 210 5.51 -6.91 -7.16
CA LEU A 210 5.60 -8.37 -7.23
C LEU A 210 5.67 -8.77 -8.71
N LEU A 211 6.75 -9.44 -9.10
CA LEU A 211 7.04 -9.84 -10.47
C LEU A 211 7.13 -11.36 -10.59
N GLN A 212 6.43 -11.90 -11.59
CA GLN A 212 6.65 -13.25 -12.09
C GLN A 212 7.59 -13.19 -13.29
N LYS A 213 8.79 -13.75 -13.15
CA LYS A 213 9.77 -13.91 -14.21
C LYS A 213 9.88 -15.37 -14.67
N PRO A 214 10.52 -15.66 -15.81
CA PRO A 214 10.74 -17.03 -16.28
C PRO A 214 11.61 -17.89 -15.34
N ASP A 215 12.45 -17.26 -14.53
CA ASP A 215 13.41 -17.87 -13.62
C ASP A 215 12.99 -17.82 -12.14
N GLY A 216 11.78 -17.31 -11.85
CA GLY A 216 11.20 -17.28 -10.51
C GLY A 216 10.43 -16.00 -10.21
N CYS A 217 10.11 -15.79 -8.94
CA CYS A 217 9.38 -14.61 -8.47
C CYS A 217 10.30 -13.68 -7.66
N CYS A 218 10.09 -12.37 -7.81
CA CYS A 218 10.82 -11.38 -7.04
C CYS A 218 9.96 -10.15 -6.73
N PHE A 219 10.39 -9.37 -5.75
CA PHE A 219 9.97 -7.98 -5.65
C PHE A 219 10.99 -7.07 -6.35
N CYS A 220 10.51 -6.15 -7.18
CA CYS A 220 11.32 -5.03 -7.67
C CYS A 220 10.89 -3.75 -6.97
N ARG A 221 11.86 -3.01 -6.44
CA ARG A 221 11.59 -1.75 -5.76
C ARG A 221 11.50 -0.60 -6.76
N CYS A 222 10.35 0.06 -6.80
CA CYS A 222 10.07 1.25 -7.59
C CYS A 222 10.07 2.49 -6.68
N ILE A 223 10.85 3.51 -7.03
CA ILE A 223 10.99 4.74 -6.25
C ILE A 223 10.68 5.95 -7.12
N LEU A 224 9.70 6.74 -6.70
CA LEU A 224 9.41 8.05 -7.27
C LEU A 224 10.09 9.14 -6.44
N LYS A 225 11.11 9.78 -7.02
CA LYS A 225 11.84 10.88 -6.36
C LYS A 225 11.35 12.23 -6.88
N PRO A 226 11.06 13.21 -6.01
CA PRO A 226 10.74 14.57 -6.45
C PRO A 226 11.97 15.23 -7.11
N CYS A 227 11.78 16.03 -8.16
CA CYS A 227 12.89 16.78 -8.78
C CYS A 227 13.63 17.64 -7.75
N THR A 228 14.96 17.50 -7.70
CA THR A 228 15.86 18.26 -6.81
C THR A 228 16.55 19.42 -7.52
N CYS A 229 16.04 19.82 -8.68
CA CYS A 229 16.55 20.92 -9.48
C CYS A 229 16.54 22.26 -8.70
N LYS A 230 17.73 22.85 -8.46
CA LYS A 230 17.95 24.10 -7.66
C LYS A 230 17.75 25.41 -8.44
N GLN A 231 17.31 25.35 -9.69
CA GLN A 231 16.93 26.50 -10.52
C GLN A 231 15.45 26.37 -10.85
N PRO A 232 14.74 27.47 -11.20
CA PRO A 232 13.41 27.34 -11.76
C PRO A 232 13.55 26.39 -12.95
N CYS A 233 12.95 25.21 -12.85
CA CYS A 233 12.92 24.27 -13.96
C CYS A 233 12.44 25.02 -15.20
N CYS A 234 12.92 24.65 -16.37
CA CYS A 234 12.31 25.09 -17.64
C CYS A 234 10.92 24.44 -17.86
N CYS A 235 10.24 24.00 -16.80
CA CYS A 235 8.91 23.42 -16.84
C CYS A 235 7.89 24.56 -16.70
N GLU A 236 7.18 24.84 -17.80
CA GLU A 236 6.20 25.94 -17.86
C GLU A 236 5.04 25.69 -16.88
N MET A 237 4.82 26.69 -16.01
CA MET A 237 3.70 26.98 -15.08
C MET A 237 3.53 26.16 -13.76
N ASP A 238 3.38 26.95 -12.67
CA ASP A 238 2.78 26.64 -11.35
C ASP A 238 3.52 25.82 -10.26
N CYS A 239 4.80 26.14 -10.02
CA CYS A 239 5.63 25.53 -8.96
C CYS A 239 5.28 25.90 -7.48
N LYS A 240 4.60 27.02 -7.18
CA LYS A 240 4.44 27.49 -5.79
C LYS A 240 3.33 26.78 -5.00
N THR A 241 2.14 26.64 -5.58
CA THR A 241 0.98 25.99 -4.93
C THR A 241 1.24 24.49 -4.73
N ASP A 242 1.91 23.88 -5.71
CA ASP A 242 2.32 22.47 -5.71
C ASP A 242 3.33 22.15 -4.58
N CYS A 243 4.25 23.07 -4.26
CA CYS A 243 5.22 22.88 -3.16
C CYS A 243 4.55 22.81 -1.78
N ILE A 244 3.52 23.63 -1.54
CA ILE A 244 2.77 23.63 -0.27
C ILE A 244 1.94 22.35 -0.13
N CYS A 245 1.21 21.96 -1.18
CA CYS A 245 0.45 20.71 -1.20
C CYS A 245 1.38 19.51 -0.96
N LYS A 246 2.55 19.45 -1.60
CA LYS A 246 3.55 18.40 -1.37
C LYS A 246 4.06 18.34 0.07
N LEU A 247 4.31 19.49 0.69
CA LEU A 247 4.75 19.52 2.09
C LEU A 247 3.63 19.06 3.04
N LEU A 248 2.37 19.40 2.74
CA LEU A 248 1.21 18.93 3.49
C LEU A 248 0.99 17.42 3.31
N SER A 249 1.06 16.89 2.08
CA SER A 249 0.99 15.46 1.81
C SER A 249 2.13 14.69 2.47
N SER A 250 3.34 15.26 2.52
CA SER A 250 4.48 14.66 3.24
C SER A 250 4.23 14.62 4.75
N ILE A 251 3.63 15.66 5.33
CA ILE A 251 3.21 15.65 6.74
C ILE A 251 2.15 14.57 6.95
N ALA A 252 1.09 14.54 6.15
CA ALA A 252 0.01 13.55 6.26
C ALA A 252 0.52 12.10 6.17
N CYS A 253 1.46 11.82 5.26
CA CYS A 253 2.07 10.49 5.14
C CYS A 253 2.90 10.11 6.39
N MET A 254 3.64 11.06 6.97
CA MET A 254 4.36 10.82 8.21
C MET A 254 3.40 10.61 9.40
N GLU A 255 2.30 11.38 9.48
CA GLU A 255 1.25 11.20 10.49
C GLU A 255 0.63 9.80 10.41
N ALA A 256 0.29 9.32 9.21
CA ALA A 256 -0.21 7.96 9.00
C ALA A 256 0.81 6.90 9.46
N THR A 257 2.09 7.11 9.16
CA THR A 257 3.17 6.21 9.63
C THR A 257 3.29 6.20 11.16
N LEU A 258 3.20 7.36 11.81
CA LEU A 258 3.23 7.45 13.28
C LEU A 258 2.01 6.77 13.91
N SER A 259 0.84 6.85 13.29
CA SER A 259 -0.37 6.12 13.69
C SER A 259 -0.13 4.60 13.69
N HIS A 260 0.44 4.05 12.62
CA HIS A 260 0.78 2.63 12.55
C HIS A 260 1.75 2.20 13.67
N ILE A 261 2.79 3.00 13.95
CA ILE A 261 3.75 2.71 15.04
C ILE A 261 3.04 2.67 16.39
N LEU A 262 2.16 3.64 16.66
CA LEU A 262 1.41 3.69 17.91
C LEU A 262 0.45 2.50 18.04
N ASN A 263 -0.19 2.07 16.95
CA ASN A 263 -1.04 0.88 16.94
C ASN A 263 -0.23 -0.39 17.24
N ALA A 264 0.92 -0.58 16.59
CA ALA A 264 1.80 -1.72 16.82
C ALA A 264 2.33 -1.79 18.27
N GLU A 265 2.71 -0.66 18.87
CA GLU A 265 3.10 -0.62 20.29
C GLU A 265 1.91 -0.87 21.23
N GLY A 266 0.69 -0.48 20.81
CA GLY A 266 -0.55 -0.81 21.49
C GLY A 266 -0.83 -2.32 21.49
N GLU A 267 -0.69 -2.97 20.34
CA GLU A 267 -0.80 -4.43 20.21
C GLU A 267 0.22 -5.16 21.08
N LYS A 268 1.48 -4.72 21.03
CA LYS A 268 2.57 -5.27 21.85
C LYS A 268 2.24 -5.21 23.34
N LEU A 269 1.63 -4.11 23.81
CA LEU A 269 1.17 -3.99 25.19
C LEU A 269 0.06 -4.99 25.51
N GLN A 270 -0.94 -5.10 24.64
CA GLN A 270 -2.07 -6.00 24.82
C GLN A 270 -1.62 -7.47 24.87
N ARG A 271 -0.73 -7.88 23.96
CA ARG A 271 -0.13 -9.22 23.94
C ARG A 271 0.69 -9.49 25.20
N ALA A 272 1.48 -8.53 25.66
CA ALA A 272 2.25 -8.68 26.89
C ALA A 272 1.34 -8.89 28.12
N ILE A 273 0.22 -8.15 28.21
CA ILE A 273 -0.77 -8.31 29.29
C ILE A 273 -1.47 -9.68 29.23
N ALA A 274 -1.75 -10.19 28.02
CA ALA A 274 -2.43 -11.47 27.84
C ALA A 274 -1.55 -12.68 28.18
N LEU A 275 -0.23 -12.57 27.96
CA LEU A 275 0.69 -13.71 27.99
C LEU A 275 1.64 -13.72 29.19
N SER A 276 1.95 -12.58 29.81
CA SER A 276 2.95 -12.51 30.86
C SER A 276 2.36 -12.74 32.25
N ASP A 277 2.88 -13.75 32.95
CA ASP A 277 2.64 -13.99 34.37
C ASP A 277 3.61 -13.19 35.27
N SER A 278 4.49 -12.38 34.67
CA SER A 278 5.58 -11.67 35.35
C SER A 278 5.40 -10.16 35.30
N VAL A 279 5.24 -9.56 36.48
CA VAL A 279 5.18 -8.09 36.62
C VAL A 279 6.46 -7.43 36.09
N CYS A 280 7.62 -8.09 36.19
CA CYS A 280 8.88 -7.53 35.71
C CYS A 280 8.92 -7.41 34.18
N GLU A 281 8.44 -8.43 33.45
CA GLU A 281 8.37 -8.41 31.98
C GLU A 281 7.38 -7.35 31.49
N LEU A 282 6.22 -7.24 32.15
CA LEU A 282 5.25 -6.18 31.87
C LEU A 282 5.85 -4.77 32.05
N LEU A 283 6.65 -4.57 33.09
CA LEU A 283 7.32 -3.30 33.34
C LEU A 283 8.39 -2.98 32.28
N GLU A 284 9.13 -3.99 31.80
CA GLU A 284 10.12 -3.82 30.74
C GLU A 284 9.45 -3.46 29.40
N VAL A 285 8.39 -4.17 29.02
CA VAL A 285 7.60 -3.88 27.82
C VAL A 285 7.00 -2.48 27.89
N ASN A 286 6.40 -2.13 29.03
CA ASN A 286 5.83 -0.79 29.26
C ASN A 286 6.91 0.30 29.17
N HIS A 287 8.12 0.06 29.68
CA HIS A 287 9.22 1.02 29.56
C HIS A 287 9.64 1.23 28.10
N SER A 288 9.74 0.15 27.32
CA SER A 288 10.02 0.22 25.88
C SER A 288 8.95 1.02 25.13
N ILE A 289 7.67 0.77 25.39
CA ILE A 289 6.56 1.48 24.75
C ILE A 289 6.60 2.98 25.12
N ILE A 290 6.83 3.31 26.39
CA ILE A 290 6.96 4.71 26.83
C ILE A 290 8.10 5.43 26.08
N GLN A 291 9.22 4.75 25.83
CA GLN A 291 10.31 5.31 25.02
C GLN A 291 9.87 5.57 23.57
N THR A 292 9.17 4.60 22.94
CA THR A 292 8.64 4.79 21.58
C THR A 292 7.65 5.96 21.53
N ILE A 293 6.69 6.04 22.45
CA ILE A 293 5.72 7.15 22.53
C ILE A 293 6.43 8.49 22.73
N THR A 294 7.50 8.52 23.52
CA THR A 294 8.30 9.74 23.73
C THR A 294 8.95 10.20 22.43
N ASN A 295 9.53 9.28 21.65
CA ASN A 295 10.13 9.58 20.36
C ASN A 295 9.08 10.05 19.34
N VAL A 296 7.92 9.38 19.28
CA VAL A 296 6.78 9.80 18.45
C VAL A 296 6.34 11.21 18.82
N THR A 297 6.20 11.52 20.11
CA THR A 297 5.85 12.87 20.58
C THR A 297 6.85 13.94 20.14
N MET A 298 8.15 13.62 20.10
CA MET A 298 9.15 14.55 19.57
C MET A 298 9.02 14.75 18.06
N LEU A 299 8.73 13.68 17.32
CA LEU A 299 8.48 13.75 15.87
C LEU A 299 7.23 14.56 15.55
N GLU A 300 6.14 14.35 16.29
CA GLU A 300 4.90 15.14 16.25
C GLU A 300 5.18 16.65 16.41
N GLN A 301 6.03 17.03 17.37
CA GLN A 301 6.41 18.44 17.53
C GLN A 301 7.16 19.00 16.32
N VAL A 302 8.00 18.18 15.67
CA VAL A 302 8.70 18.56 14.44
C VAL A 302 7.72 18.69 13.27
N LEU A 303 6.78 17.76 13.12
CA LEU A 303 5.73 17.81 12.09
C LEU A 303 4.84 19.03 12.27
N TYR A 304 4.40 19.29 13.50
CA TYR A 304 3.65 20.49 13.85
C TYR A 304 4.40 21.77 13.49
N THR A 305 5.70 21.85 13.81
CA THR A 305 6.54 23.01 13.46
C THR A 305 6.64 23.20 11.94
N LYS A 306 6.77 22.10 11.18
CA LYS A 306 6.75 22.16 9.71
C LYS A 306 5.41 22.66 9.19
N LEU A 307 4.30 22.19 9.77
CA LEU A 307 2.95 22.62 9.41
C LEU A 307 2.76 24.12 9.67
N THR A 308 3.19 24.62 10.83
CA THR A 308 3.13 26.06 11.15
C THR A 308 3.94 26.90 10.16
N ALA A 309 5.16 26.45 9.80
CA ALA A 309 5.99 27.15 8.82
C ALA A 309 5.35 27.20 7.42
N ILE A 310 4.55 26.20 7.06
CA ILE A 310 3.76 26.21 5.81
C ILE A 310 2.61 27.23 5.91
N GLN A 311 1.88 27.26 7.02
CA GLN A 311 0.79 28.19 7.26
C GLN A 311 1.27 29.66 7.24
N GLU A 312 2.43 29.94 7.82
CA GLU A 312 3.04 31.28 7.79
C GLU A 312 3.36 31.71 6.35
N ARG A 313 3.89 30.80 5.53
CA ARG A 313 4.18 31.07 4.10
C ARG A 313 2.93 31.28 3.25
N GLN A 314 1.79 30.69 3.62
CA GLN A 314 0.52 30.95 2.93
C GLN A 314 0.00 32.37 3.21
N ASN A 315 0.24 32.91 4.41
CA ASN A 315 -0.23 34.24 4.80
C ASN A 315 0.54 35.37 4.12
N ASP A 316 1.84 35.21 3.84
CA ASP A 316 2.66 36.20 3.12
C ASP A 316 2.22 36.43 1.66
N VAL A 317 1.48 35.50 1.05
CA VAL A 317 1.00 35.61 -0.35
C VAL A 317 -0.29 36.43 -0.46
N SER A 318 -0.96 36.71 0.66
CA SER A 318 -2.21 37.50 0.68
C SER A 318 -2.01 39.02 0.72
N CYS A 319 -0.75 39.50 0.67
CA CYS A 319 -0.40 40.92 0.80
C CYS A 319 0.36 41.53 -0.41
N GLU A 320 0.33 40.92 -1.60
CA GLU A 320 0.76 41.55 -2.87
C GLU A 320 -0.39 41.68 -3.88
#